data_AF-A0A3E2YX67-F1
#
_entry.id   AF-A0A3E2YX67-F1
#
_cell.length_a   1.000
_cell.length_b   1.000
_cell.length_c   1.000
_cell.angle_alpha   90.00
_cell.angle_beta   90.00
_cell.angle_gamma   90.00
#
_symmetry.space_group_name_H-M   'P 1'
#
loop_
_entity.id
_entity.type
_entity.pdbx_description
1 polymer ?
#
loop_
_entity_poly.entity_id
_entity_poly.type
_entity_poly.pdbx_seq_one_letter_code
_entity_poly.pdbx_strand_id
1 'polypeptide(L)'
;MVGLAGWTRPGPSGKLSAMVADTGRAAPRQSYPKSTRHWLTSLAVAGTAAAATTTVAQSVGDFHWWAGFVLVPGALTAAGGGVLLARGGGRAFVGYVVGCVGLLIFTVGALLMTGTTGRGWPALVTLPCLAVAGTYLWRSADPLARGLHRTVALLALAGALVGVTLFLIRARLVDPGQIHWWGGFVLLAGVVVCGNAVELARHRMPYRLQAVTLLVGPAVVAALLGVRMLRGW
;
A
#
# COMPACT_ATOMS: atom_id res chain seq x y z
N MET A 1 -56.24 -53.16 -3.19
CA MET A 1 -57.61 -52.82 -3.64
C MET A 1 -57.87 -51.38 -3.19
N VAL A 2 -57.83 -50.40 -4.10
CA VAL A 2 -59.00 -49.91 -4.88
C VAL A 2 -60.14 -49.49 -3.94
N GLY A 3 -60.64 -48.25 -3.88
CA GLY A 3 -60.39 -47.01 -4.60
C GLY A 3 -61.44 -45.94 -4.22
N LEU A 4 -61.18 -44.70 -4.66
CA LEU A 4 -62.11 -43.65 -5.14
C LEU A 4 -63.25 -43.15 -4.21
N ALA A 5 -63.28 -41.83 -3.95
CA ALA A 5 -63.97 -40.86 -4.82
C ALA A 5 -63.92 -39.42 -4.26
N GLY A 6 -63.79 -38.44 -5.14
CA GLY A 6 -63.91 -37.01 -4.84
C GLY A 6 -63.34 -36.12 -5.94
N TRP A 7 -64.06 -36.00 -7.06
CA TRP A 7 -63.75 -35.16 -8.22
C TRP A 7 -64.06 -33.67 -8.01
N THR A 8 -63.26 -32.78 -8.62
CA THR A 8 -63.71 -31.66 -9.49
C THR A 8 -62.53 -31.10 -10.32
N ARG A 9 -62.68 -31.03 -11.65
CA ARG A 9 -61.81 -30.30 -12.62
C ARG A 9 -62.24 -28.83 -12.72
N PRO A 10 -61.37 -27.87 -13.13
CA PRO A 10 -61.23 -27.55 -14.57
C PRO A 10 -59.81 -27.09 -15.01
N GLY A 11 -59.43 -27.41 -16.26
CA GLY A 11 -58.63 -26.49 -17.11
C GLY A 11 -59.58 -25.74 -18.06
N PRO A 12 -59.14 -24.95 -19.07
CA PRO A 12 -57.78 -24.75 -19.59
C PRO A 12 -57.43 -23.27 -19.94
N SER A 13 -56.25 -23.07 -20.54
CA SER A 13 -55.91 -22.03 -21.54
C SER A 13 -56.10 -20.54 -21.18
N GLY A 14 -54.98 -19.90 -20.83
CA GLY A 14 -54.87 -18.44 -20.71
C GLY A 14 -53.44 -17.91 -20.92
N LYS A 15 -52.66 -18.52 -21.84
CA LYS A 15 -51.48 -17.88 -22.45
C LYS A 15 -51.95 -17.31 -23.79
N LEU A 16 -52.15 -15.99 -23.92
CA LEU A 16 -52.02 -15.23 -25.19
C LEU A 16 -52.48 -13.75 -25.20
N SER A 17 -52.83 -13.11 -24.08
CA SER A 17 -53.29 -11.70 -24.12
C SER A 17 -52.52 -10.72 -23.22
N ALA A 18 -51.24 -10.96 -22.98
CA ALA A 18 -50.35 -9.95 -22.39
C ALA A 18 -49.06 -9.74 -23.21
N MET A 19 -49.06 -10.17 -24.48
CA MET A 19 -48.17 -9.63 -25.51
C MET A 19 -48.93 -8.51 -26.20
N VAL A 20 -48.28 -7.36 -26.41
CA VAL A 20 -48.80 -6.10 -26.99
C VAL A 20 -49.38 -5.13 -25.95
N ALA A 21 -48.48 -4.46 -25.21
CA ALA A 21 -48.44 -2.99 -25.05
C ALA A 21 -47.44 -2.60 -23.94
N ASP A 22 -46.14 -2.66 -24.24
CA ASP A 22 -45.16 -1.80 -23.54
C ASP A 22 -43.85 -1.66 -24.36
N THR A 23 -43.98 -1.43 -25.67
CA THR A 23 -42.91 -0.90 -26.53
C THR A 23 -42.77 0.60 -26.30
N GLY A 24 -42.32 1.01 -25.11
CA GLY A 24 -42.33 2.43 -24.76
C GLY A 24 -41.61 2.86 -23.49
N ARG A 25 -40.89 1.98 -22.78
CA ARG A 25 -39.97 2.42 -21.73
C ARG A 25 -38.56 1.99 -22.09
N ALA A 26 -37.79 2.96 -22.56
CA ALA A 26 -36.33 2.89 -22.54
C ALA A 26 -35.91 2.28 -21.19
N ALA A 27 -35.28 1.11 -21.24
CA ALA A 27 -34.69 0.50 -20.06
C ALA A 27 -33.89 1.59 -19.32
N PRO A 28 -34.07 1.76 -18.00
CA PRO A 28 -33.33 2.79 -17.29
C PRO A 28 -31.85 2.54 -17.55
N ARG A 29 -31.17 3.55 -18.13
CA ARG A 29 -29.72 3.55 -18.35
C ARG A 29 -29.07 2.91 -17.13
N GLN A 30 -28.47 1.72 -17.31
CA GLN A 30 -27.69 1.08 -16.27
C GLN A 30 -26.71 2.14 -15.76
N SER A 31 -26.93 2.55 -14.52
CA SER A 31 -26.10 3.54 -13.87
C SER A 31 -24.70 2.93 -13.78
N TYR A 32 -23.77 3.47 -14.57
CA TYR A 32 -22.33 3.23 -14.51
C TYR A 32 -21.56 4.26 -13.64
N PRO A 33 -22.02 4.76 -12.47
CA PRO A 33 -21.32 5.88 -11.83
C PRO A 33 -20.12 5.43 -10.97
N LYS A 34 -20.09 4.20 -10.41
CA LYS A 34 -19.03 3.84 -9.45
C LYS A 34 -17.71 3.47 -10.12
N SER A 35 -17.74 2.59 -11.13
CA SER A 35 -16.51 2.12 -11.80
C SER A 35 -15.78 3.24 -12.56
N THR A 36 -16.53 4.07 -13.30
CA THR A 36 -15.98 5.18 -14.08
C THR A 36 -15.40 6.27 -13.20
N ARG A 37 -16.05 6.56 -12.06
CA ARG A 37 -15.56 7.57 -11.11
C ARG A 37 -14.19 7.22 -10.54
N HIS A 38 -13.94 5.95 -10.18
CA HIS A 38 -12.63 5.53 -9.67
C HIS A 38 -11.51 5.68 -10.69
N TRP A 39 -11.76 5.32 -11.95
CA TRP A 39 -10.82 5.56 -13.05
C TRP A 39 -10.56 7.04 -13.26
N LEU A 40 -11.61 7.86 -13.34
CA LEU A 40 -11.48 9.31 -13.52
C LEU A 40 -10.68 9.95 -12.38
N THR A 41 -10.97 9.61 -11.12
CA THR A 41 -10.21 10.14 -9.98
C THR A 41 -8.76 9.69 -10.02
N SER A 42 -8.50 8.43 -10.35
CA SER A 42 -7.14 7.90 -10.31
C SER A 42 -6.28 8.44 -11.47
N LEU A 43 -6.88 8.61 -12.65
CA LEU A 43 -6.24 9.25 -13.80
C LEU A 43 -6.07 10.75 -13.60
N ALA A 44 -7.03 11.43 -12.96
CA ALA A 44 -6.90 12.84 -12.61
C ALA A 44 -5.72 13.03 -11.66
N VAL A 45 -5.61 12.22 -10.59
CA VAL A 45 -4.46 12.27 -9.67
C VAL A 45 -3.15 12.01 -10.41
N ALA A 46 -3.07 10.95 -11.22
CA ALA A 46 -1.87 10.63 -11.99
C ALA A 46 -1.49 11.74 -12.98
N GLY A 47 -2.48 12.31 -13.69
CA GLY A 47 -2.30 13.42 -14.61
C GLY A 47 -1.84 14.68 -13.92
N THR A 48 -2.45 15.04 -12.79
CA THR A 48 -2.02 16.20 -11.98
C THR A 48 -0.61 16.04 -11.43
N ALA A 49 -0.25 14.83 -10.98
CA ALA A 49 1.10 14.55 -10.50
C ALA A 49 2.13 14.66 -11.62
N ALA A 50 1.84 14.09 -12.81
CA ALA A 50 2.72 14.19 -13.96
C ALA A 50 2.86 15.64 -14.46
N ALA A 51 1.76 16.40 -14.51
CA ALA A 51 1.76 17.81 -14.87
C ALA A 51 2.59 18.62 -13.88
N ALA A 52 2.35 18.46 -12.57
CA ALA A 52 3.10 19.16 -11.53
C ALA A 52 4.61 18.88 -11.63
N THR A 53 5.01 17.61 -11.75
CA THR A 53 6.43 17.25 -11.91
C THR A 53 7.04 17.89 -13.16
N THR A 54 6.30 17.90 -14.26
CA THR A 54 6.76 18.51 -15.52
C THR A 54 6.91 20.03 -15.38
N THR A 55 5.93 20.71 -14.77
CA THR A 55 5.98 22.15 -14.50
C THR A 55 7.14 22.50 -13.58
N VAL A 56 7.37 21.72 -12.51
CA VAL A 56 8.51 21.91 -11.62
C VAL A 56 9.82 21.75 -12.38
N ALA A 57 9.99 20.68 -13.15
CA ALA A 57 11.21 20.45 -13.94
C ALA A 57 11.47 21.58 -14.94
N GLN A 58 10.42 22.06 -15.62
CA GLN A 58 10.53 23.21 -16.53
C GLN A 58 10.88 24.51 -15.81
N SER A 59 10.28 24.76 -14.64
CA SER A 59 10.54 25.99 -13.86
C SER A 59 11.97 26.09 -13.32
N VAL A 60 12.61 24.94 -13.07
CA VAL A 60 13.99 24.85 -12.57
C VAL A 60 15.00 24.86 -13.72
N GLY A 61 14.56 24.70 -14.97
CA GLY A 61 15.43 24.64 -16.15
C GLY A 61 16.06 23.28 -16.42
N ASP A 62 15.91 22.31 -15.51
CA ASP A 62 16.48 20.96 -15.60
C ASP A 62 15.46 19.96 -16.16
N PHE A 63 14.90 20.23 -17.34
CA PHE A 63 13.88 19.40 -17.96
C PHE A 63 14.45 18.35 -18.93
N HIS A 64 14.22 17.07 -18.61
CA HIS A 64 14.65 15.94 -19.43
C HIS A 64 13.45 15.24 -20.07
N TRP A 65 13.03 15.69 -21.26
CA TRP A 65 11.82 15.19 -21.94
C TRP A 65 11.73 13.65 -22.05
N TRP A 66 12.87 12.98 -22.24
CA TRP A 66 12.94 11.52 -22.37
C TRP A 66 12.52 10.80 -21.07
N ALA A 67 12.61 11.45 -19.91
CA ALA A 67 12.14 10.89 -18.65
C ALA A 67 10.62 10.66 -18.63
N GLY A 68 9.87 11.30 -19.55
CA GLY A 68 8.47 11.02 -19.80
C GLY A 68 8.17 9.54 -20.12
N PHE A 69 9.12 8.84 -20.75
CA PHE A 69 8.99 7.40 -21.05
C PHE A 69 8.98 6.51 -19.80
N VAL A 70 9.45 7.02 -18.65
CA VAL A 70 9.42 6.31 -17.36
C VAL A 70 8.30 6.87 -16.48
N LEU A 71 8.17 8.19 -16.44
CA LEU A 71 7.23 8.91 -15.58
C LEU A 71 5.77 8.60 -15.93
N VAL A 72 5.39 8.65 -17.21
CA VAL A 72 4.00 8.45 -17.63
C VAL A 72 3.54 7.01 -17.42
N PRO A 73 4.29 5.96 -17.83
CA PRO A 73 3.92 4.58 -17.52
C PRO A 73 3.86 4.30 -16.01
N GLY A 74 4.77 4.88 -15.22
CA GLY A 74 4.71 4.80 -13.76
C GLY A 74 3.42 5.37 -13.18
N ALA A 75 3.02 6.58 -13.64
CA ALA A 75 1.79 7.23 -13.24
C ALA A 75 0.54 6.42 -13.60
N LEU A 76 0.50 5.86 -14.81
CA LEU A 76 -0.61 5.00 -15.27
C LEU A 76 -0.68 3.68 -14.50
N THR A 77 0.47 3.08 -14.20
CA THR A 77 0.56 1.87 -13.35
C THR A 77 0.04 2.16 -11.95
N ALA A 78 0.46 3.28 -11.36
CA ALA A 78 -0.03 3.72 -10.05
C ALA A 78 -1.55 3.96 -10.08
N ALA A 79 -2.07 4.56 -11.16
CA ALA A 79 -3.50 4.75 -11.34
C ALA A 79 -4.27 3.43 -11.45
N GLY A 80 -3.76 2.46 -12.21
CA GLY A 80 -4.32 1.12 -12.30
C GLY A 80 -4.40 0.44 -10.93
N GLY A 81 -3.33 0.54 -10.13
CA GLY A 81 -3.30 0.06 -8.75
C GLY A 81 -4.32 0.76 -7.85
N GLY A 82 -4.42 2.08 -7.93
CA GLY A 82 -5.39 2.89 -7.19
C GLY A 82 -6.84 2.52 -7.47
N VAL A 83 -7.17 2.25 -8.74
CA VAL A 83 -8.51 1.78 -9.13
C VAL A 83 -8.82 0.40 -8.53
N LEU A 84 -7.88 -0.53 -8.59
CA LEU A 84 -8.03 -1.87 -7.99
C LEU A 84 -8.21 -1.80 -6.47
N LEU A 85 -7.50 -0.88 -5.82
CA LEU A 85 -7.60 -0.64 -4.38
C LEU A 85 -8.96 -0.02 -4.01
N ALA A 86 -9.41 1.00 -4.73
CA ALA A 86 -10.71 1.66 -4.51
C ALA A 86 -11.92 0.73 -4.73
N ARG A 87 -11.78 -0.28 -5.60
CA ARG A 87 -12.82 -1.30 -5.82
C ARG A 87 -12.96 -2.27 -4.64
N GLY A 88 -11.97 -2.36 -3.77
CA GLY A 88 -12.00 -3.22 -2.58
C GLY A 88 -12.02 -4.73 -2.88
N GLY A 89 -12.24 -5.54 -1.85
CA GLY A 89 -12.33 -6.99 -1.93
C GLY A 89 -10.97 -7.70 -2.07
N GLY A 90 -10.98 -8.95 -2.53
CA GLY A 90 -9.78 -9.81 -2.62
C GLY A 90 -8.67 -9.29 -3.54
N ARG A 91 -8.97 -8.32 -4.42
CA ARG A 91 -8.00 -7.70 -5.34
C ARG A 91 -7.35 -6.43 -4.79
N ALA A 92 -7.78 -5.94 -3.63
CA ALA A 92 -7.26 -4.70 -3.06
C ALA A 92 -5.77 -4.78 -2.74
N PHE A 93 -5.27 -5.94 -2.29
CA PHE A 93 -3.86 -6.16 -2.03
C PHE A 93 -3.01 -6.10 -3.30
N VAL A 94 -3.48 -6.74 -4.38
CA VAL A 94 -2.82 -6.65 -5.70
C VAL A 94 -2.81 -5.20 -6.19
N GLY A 95 -3.93 -4.49 -6.02
CA GLY A 95 -4.01 -3.06 -6.32
C GLY A 95 -3.03 -2.22 -5.52
N TYR A 96 -2.84 -2.53 -4.24
CA TYR A 96 -1.85 -1.88 -3.39
C TYR A 96 -0.42 -2.09 -3.87
N VAL A 97 -0.04 -3.35 -4.15
CA VAL A 97 1.31 -3.69 -4.64
C VAL A 97 1.58 -3.01 -5.99
N VAL A 98 0.64 -3.12 -6.94
CA VAL A 98 0.75 -2.46 -8.26
C VAL A 98 0.84 -0.94 -8.10
N GLY A 99 0.04 -0.36 -7.20
CA GLY A 99 0.07 1.06 -6.88
C GLY A 99 1.44 1.52 -6.35
N CYS A 100 2.02 0.76 -5.42
CA CYS A 100 3.33 1.05 -4.85
C CYS A 100 4.45 0.92 -5.88
N VAL A 101 4.43 -0.12 -6.72
CA VAL A 101 5.40 -0.29 -7.82
C VAL A 101 5.29 0.87 -8.81
N GLY A 102 4.07 1.23 -9.21
CA GLY A 102 3.84 2.38 -10.08
C GLY A 102 4.34 3.70 -9.48
N LEU A 103 4.12 3.91 -8.18
CA LEU A 103 4.61 5.10 -7.46
C LEU A 103 6.15 5.14 -7.39
N LEU A 104 6.82 4.00 -7.22
CA LEU A 104 8.28 3.93 -7.27
C LEU A 104 8.82 4.27 -8.65
N ILE A 105 8.24 3.68 -9.71
CA ILE A 105 8.62 3.97 -11.10
C ILE A 105 8.36 5.45 -11.42
N PHE A 106 7.21 5.99 -11.00
CA PHE A 106 6.89 7.40 -11.16
C PHE A 106 7.91 8.30 -10.45
N THR A 107 8.32 7.94 -9.24
CA THR A 107 9.33 8.69 -8.49
C THR A 107 10.68 8.68 -9.19
N VAL A 108 11.11 7.51 -9.69
CA VAL A 108 12.34 7.42 -10.51
C VAL A 108 12.21 8.31 -11.75
N GLY A 109 11.09 8.24 -12.46
CA GLY A 109 10.80 9.12 -13.60
C GLY A 109 10.84 10.61 -13.22
N ALA A 110 10.35 10.99 -12.05
CA ALA A 110 10.39 12.37 -11.56
C ALA A 110 11.81 12.84 -11.23
N LEU A 111 12.62 11.98 -10.61
CA LEU A 111 14.02 12.27 -10.34
C LEU A 111 14.84 12.41 -11.64
N LEU A 112 14.58 11.55 -12.64
CA LEU A 112 15.17 11.64 -13.96
C LEU A 112 14.74 12.93 -14.68
N MET A 113 13.44 13.23 -14.65
CA MET A 113 12.86 14.40 -15.31
C MET A 113 13.48 15.70 -14.79
N THR A 114 13.73 15.78 -13.48
CA THR A 114 14.29 16.94 -12.79
C THR A 114 15.82 16.93 -12.69
N GLY A 115 16.50 15.90 -13.23
CA GLY A 115 17.96 15.76 -13.10
C GLY A 115 18.46 15.56 -11.65
N THR A 116 17.58 15.24 -10.70
CA THR A 116 17.90 15.19 -9.27
C THR A 116 18.27 13.80 -8.76
N THR A 117 18.50 12.81 -9.62
CA THR A 117 18.79 11.41 -9.23
C THR A 117 19.91 11.29 -8.19
N GLY A 118 20.99 12.08 -8.31
CA GLY A 118 22.09 12.10 -7.33
C GLY A 118 21.73 12.75 -5.98
N ARG A 119 20.71 13.62 -5.94
CA ARG A 119 20.27 14.33 -4.72
C ARG A 119 19.06 13.68 -4.06
N GLY A 120 18.16 13.09 -4.85
CA GLY A 120 16.89 12.51 -4.40
C GLY A 120 16.95 11.02 -4.10
N TRP A 121 18.11 10.37 -4.19
CA TRP A 121 18.27 8.95 -3.86
C TRP A 121 17.73 8.53 -2.47
N PRO A 122 17.71 9.36 -1.40
CA PRO A 122 17.12 8.94 -0.14
C PRO A 122 15.60 8.68 -0.22
N ALA A 123 14.92 9.23 -1.24
CA ALA A 123 13.52 8.90 -1.52
C ALA A 123 13.35 7.43 -1.95
N LEU A 124 14.37 6.85 -2.60
CA LEU A 124 14.38 5.44 -3.01
C LEU A 124 14.53 4.49 -1.82
N VAL A 125 15.01 4.98 -0.67
CA VAL A 125 15.00 4.25 0.60
C VAL A 125 13.67 4.45 1.32
N THR A 126 13.20 5.70 1.37
CA THR A 126 12.02 6.09 2.15
C THR A 126 10.72 5.50 1.59
N LEU A 127 10.53 5.54 0.26
CA LEU A 127 9.26 5.16 -0.36
C LEU A 127 8.95 3.66 -0.26
N PRO A 128 9.88 2.72 -0.52
CA PRO A 128 9.61 1.31 -0.29
C PRO A 128 9.30 1.02 1.18
N CYS A 129 10.00 1.68 2.10
CA CYS A 129 9.74 1.58 3.53
C CYS A 129 8.33 2.08 3.89
N LEU A 130 7.88 3.21 3.34
CA LEU A 130 6.51 3.69 3.54
C LEU A 130 5.45 2.76 2.90
N ALA A 131 5.76 2.15 1.75
CA ALA A 131 4.91 1.14 1.13
C ALA A 131 4.80 -0.13 1.98
N VAL A 132 5.87 -0.54 2.68
CA VAL A 132 5.75 -1.66 3.62
C VAL A 132 4.98 -1.21 4.88
N ALA A 133 5.22 0.00 5.38
CA ALA A 133 4.51 0.54 6.55
C ALA A 133 2.99 0.67 6.32
N GLY A 134 2.55 1.04 5.11
CA GLY A 134 1.13 1.16 4.79
C GLY A 134 0.35 -0.17 4.88
N THR A 135 1.05 -1.32 4.87
CA THR A 135 0.43 -2.63 5.13
C THR A 135 -0.06 -2.79 6.57
N TYR A 136 0.30 -1.90 7.49
CA TYR A 136 -0.20 -1.88 8.88
C TYR A 136 -1.74 -1.91 8.96
N LEU A 137 -2.41 -1.30 7.97
CA LEU A 137 -3.86 -1.22 7.92
C LEU A 137 -4.52 -2.57 7.56
N TRP A 138 -3.76 -3.53 7.03
CA TRP A 138 -4.24 -4.87 6.74
C TRP A 138 -4.28 -5.72 8.00
N ARG A 139 -5.49 -6.01 8.49
CA ARG A 139 -5.70 -6.87 9.66
C ARG A 139 -5.85 -8.32 9.24
N SER A 140 -4.88 -9.17 9.58
CA SER A 140 -5.06 -10.62 9.51
C SER A 140 -5.98 -11.11 10.63
N ALA A 141 -6.76 -12.15 10.36
CA ALA A 141 -7.58 -12.81 11.37
C ALA A 141 -6.69 -13.50 12.43
N ASP A 142 -5.61 -14.13 11.98
CA ASP A 142 -4.65 -14.79 12.86
C ASP A 142 -3.82 -13.80 13.66
N PRO A 143 -3.71 -13.97 14.99
CA PRO A 143 -3.09 -12.98 15.85
C PRO A 143 -1.55 -13.03 15.79
N LEU A 144 -0.95 -14.17 15.43
CA LEU A 144 0.50 -14.27 15.17
C LEU A 144 0.89 -13.55 13.87
N ALA A 145 0.13 -13.78 12.79
CA ALA A 145 0.33 -13.06 11.53
C ALA A 145 0.16 -11.54 11.74
N ARG A 146 -0.79 -11.13 12.59
CA ARG A 146 -1.03 -9.73 12.92
C ARG A 146 0.15 -9.11 13.65
N GLY A 147 0.70 -9.82 14.64
CA GLY A 147 1.90 -9.41 15.35
C GLY A 147 3.09 -9.25 14.42
N LEU A 148 3.33 -10.21 13.52
CA LEU A 148 4.42 -10.12 12.54
C LEU A 148 4.24 -8.96 11.57
N HIS A 149 3.03 -8.77 11.01
CA HIS A 149 2.74 -7.65 10.13
C HIS A 149 2.97 -6.31 10.84
N ARG A 150 2.55 -6.20 12.11
CA ARG A 150 2.79 -5.02 12.92
C ARG A 150 4.27 -4.73 13.11
N THR A 151 5.07 -5.75 13.47
CA THR A 151 6.53 -5.59 13.59
C THR A 151 7.14 -5.12 12.28
N VAL A 152 6.81 -5.77 11.16
CA VAL A 152 7.34 -5.44 9.84
C VAL A 152 6.98 -4.01 9.44
N ALA A 153 5.73 -3.60 9.66
CA ALA A 153 5.29 -2.24 9.36
C ALA A 153 5.99 -1.18 10.24
N LEU A 154 6.17 -1.45 11.54
CA LEU A 154 6.88 -0.55 12.45
C LEU A 154 8.39 -0.48 12.14
N LEU A 155 9.02 -1.59 11.78
CA LEU A 155 10.39 -1.61 11.29
C LEU A 155 10.53 -0.86 9.97
N ALA A 156 9.54 -0.96 9.09
CA ALA A 156 9.53 -0.20 7.85
C ALA A 156 9.37 1.30 8.11
N LEU A 157 8.60 1.72 9.12
CA LEU A 157 8.60 3.12 9.57
C LEU A 157 9.97 3.57 10.08
N ALA A 158 10.67 2.73 10.85
CA ALA A 158 12.05 3.02 11.26
C ALA A 158 12.98 3.18 10.04
N GLY A 159 12.85 2.32 9.02
CA GLY A 159 13.56 2.46 7.75
C GLY A 159 13.20 3.74 6.97
N ALA A 160 11.94 4.17 7.00
CA ALA A 160 11.53 5.45 6.42
C ALA A 160 12.20 6.62 7.16
N LEU A 161 12.31 6.56 8.48
CA LEU A 161 13.05 7.57 9.26
C LEU A 161 14.54 7.60 8.92
N VAL A 162 15.16 6.46 8.60
CA VAL A 162 16.53 6.42 8.06
C VAL A 162 16.62 7.23 6.76
N GLY A 163 15.68 7.01 5.83
CA GLY A 163 15.62 7.76 4.57
C GLY A 163 15.42 9.27 4.76
N VAL A 164 14.55 9.68 5.70
CA VAL A 164 14.39 11.09 6.10
C VAL A 164 15.67 11.67 6.69
N THR A 165 16.36 10.90 7.54
CA THR A 165 17.62 11.33 8.15
C THR A 165 18.71 11.52 7.10
N LEU A 166 18.80 10.61 6.13
CA LEU A 166 19.68 10.76 4.98
C LEU A 166 19.35 12.02 4.16
N PHE A 167 18.07 12.36 4.00
CA PHE A 167 17.65 13.63 3.41
C PHE A 167 18.17 14.85 4.19
N LEU A 168 18.03 14.84 5.52
CA LEU A 168 18.48 15.93 6.39
C LEU A 168 20.01 16.09 6.37
N ILE A 169 20.74 14.98 6.40
CA ILE A 169 22.21 14.97 6.32
C ILE A 169 22.66 15.52 4.97
N ARG A 170 22.06 15.03 3.87
CA ARG A 170 22.38 15.56 2.54
C ARG A 170 22.05 17.06 2.49
N ALA A 171 20.89 17.49 2.97
CA ALA A 171 20.49 18.90 2.97
C ALA A 171 21.41 19.78 3.86
N ARG A 172 22.40 19.18 4.55
CA ARG A 172 23.28 19.83 5.52
C ARG A 172 22.50 20.51 6.65
N LEU A 173 21.29 20.01 6.93
CA LEU A 173 20.46 20.47 8.04
C LEU A 173 20.85 19.76 9.33
N VAL A 174 21.44 18.57 9.22
CA VAL A 174 21.97 17.78 10.33
C VAL A 174 23.39 17.35 9.97
N ASP A 175 24.36 17.71 10.79
CA ASP A 175 25.70 17.15 10.72
C ASP A 175 25.85 16.11 11.85
N PRO A 176 25.87 14.80 11.54
CA PRO A 176 26.00 13.78 12.56
C PRO A 176 27.39 13.77 13.22
N GLY A 177 28.38 14.51 12.69
CA GLY A 177 29.73 14.58 13.26
C GLY A 177 30.35 13.19 13.43
N GLN A 178 30.95 12.92 14.60
CA GLN A 178 31.48 11.61 14.96
C GLN A 178 30.43 10.64 15.54
N ILE A 179 29.17 11.08 15.69
CA ILE A 179 28.13 10.25 16.29
C ILE A 179 27.72 9.18 15.29
N HIS A 180 27.83 7.91 15.68
CA HIS A 180 27.33 6.77 14.91
C HIS A 180 25.80 6.69 14.97
N TRP A 181 25.15 7.67 14.34
CA TRP A 181 23.69 7.85 14.30
C TRP A 181 22.91 6.60 13.85
N TRP A 182 23.54 5.74 13.03
CA TRP A 182 23.02 4.44 12.64
C TRP A 182 22.66 3.55 13.83
N GLY A 183 23.43 3.61 14.91
CA GLY A 183 23.17 2.83 16.13
C GLY A 183 21.82 3.15 16.76
N GLY A 184 21.34 4.40 16.62
CA GLY A 184 20.01 4.80 17.09
C GLY A 184 18.87 4.09 16.34
N PHE A 185 19.01 3.90 15.03
CA PHE A 185 18.03 3.18 14.21
C PHE A 185 18.03 1.68 14.49
N VAL A 186 19.21 1.09 14.72
CA VAL A 186 19.34 -0.32 15.10
C VAL A 186 18.74 -0.56 16.50
N LEU A 187 18.98 0.37 17.44
CA LEU A 187 18.36 0.33 18.76
C LEU A 187 16.84 0.46 18.67
N LEU A 188 16.33 1.40 17.88
CA LEU A 188 14.89 1.57 17.62
C LEU A 188 14.27 0.29 17.06
N ALA A 189 14.94 -0.39 16.13
CA ALA A 189 14.50 -1.68 15.60
C ALA A 189 14.39 -2.74 16.71
N GLY A 190 15.39 -2.81 17.60
CA GLY A 190 15.35 -3.68 18.78
C GLY A 190 14.16 -3.38 19.70
N VAL A 191 13.88 -2.10 19.97
CA VAL A 191 12.74 -1.64 20.79
C VAL A 191 11.42 -2.04 20.14
N VAL A 192 11.26 -1.84 18.82
CA VAL A 192 10.05 -2.22 18.08
C VAL A 192 9.78 -3.73 18.18
N VAL A 193 10.80 -4.56 17.95
CA VAL A 193 10.67 -6.03 18.02
C VAL A 193 10.35 -6.48 19.44
N CYS A 194 11.03 -5.92 20.45
CA CYS A 194 10.79 -6.22 21.86
C CYS A 194 9.38 -5.81 22.30
N GLY A 195 8.93 -4.60 21.95
CA GLY A 195 7.60 -4.11 22.26
C GLY A 195 6.50 -5.02 21.68
N ASN A 196 6.69 -5.50 20.45
CA ASN A 196 5.74 -6.44 19.85
C ASN A 196 5.80 -7.84 20.49
N ALA A 197 6.97 -8.29 20.96
CA ALA A 197 7.09 -9.53 21.73
C ALA A 197 6.32 -9.46 23.06
N VAL A 198 6.41 -8.32 23.76
CA VAL A 198 5.65 -8.07 25.00
C VAL A 198 4.14 -8.03 24.72
N GLU A 199 3.73 -7.41 23.61
CA GLU A 199 2.32 -7.41 23.19
C GLU A 199 1.82 -8.83 22.87
N LEU A 200 2.63 -9.64 22.17
CA LEU A 200 2.32 -11.05 21.91
C LEU A 200 2.20 -11.87 23.19
N ALA A 201 3.01 -11.59 24.20
CA ALA A 201 2.96 -12.27 25.49
C ALA A 201 1.62 -12.03 26.24
N ARG A 202 0.91 -10.94 25.94
CA ARG A 202 -0.41 -10.63 26.52
C ARG A 202 -1.54 -11.44 25.89
N HIS A 203 -1.36 -11.95 24.67
CA HIS A 203 -2.37 -12.74 24.00
C HIS A 203 -2.32 -14.22 24.44
N ARG A 204 -3.51 -14.81 24.65
CA ARG A 204 -3.63 -16.25 24.93
C ARG A 204 -3.55 -17.02 23.61
N MET A 205 -2.38 -17.57 23.30
CA MET A 205 -2.13 -18.43 22.14
C MET A 205 -1.41 -19.72 22.56
N PRO A 206 -1.68 -20.86 21.92
CA PRO A 206 -1.05 -22.15 22.29
C PRO A 206 0.47 -22.16 22.10
N TYR A 207 1.01 -21.39 21.16
CA TYR A 207 2.46 -21.30 20.83
C TYR A 207 3.13 -20.00 21.33
N ARG A 208 2.57 -19.36 22.37
CA ARG A 208 3.01 -18.05 22.87
C ARG A 208 4.51 -17.99 23.23
N LEU A 209 5.01 -19.01 23.94
CA LEU A 209 6.40 -19.06 24.39
C LEU A 209 7.37 -19.10 23.21
N GLN A 210 7.10 -19.94 22.22
CA GLN A 210 7.93 -20.04 21.01
C GLN A 210 7.94 -18.74 20.20
N ALA A 211 6.78 -18.07 20.06
CA ALA A 211 6.70 -16.81 19.34
C ALA A 211 7.45 -15.67 20.06
N VAL A 212 7.38 -15.62 21.39
CA VAL A 212 8.11 -14.63 22.19
C VAL A 212 9.61 -14.90 22.13
N THR A 213 10.07 -16.13 22.32
CA THR A 213 11.51 -16.45 22.27
C THR A 213 12.12 -16.16 20.89
N LEU A 214 11.38 -16.43 19.81
CA LEU A 214 11.80 -16.12 18.44
C LEU A 214 12.00 -14.62 18.18
N LEU A 215 11.25 -13.75 18.88
CA LEU A 215 11.35 -12.30 18.75
C LEU A 215 12.37 -11.69 19.72
N VAL A 216 12.46 -12.22 20.94
CA VAL A 216 13.36 -11.67 21.98
C VAL A 216 14.83 -11.80 21.58
N GLY A 217 15.24 -12.93 20.99
CA GLY A 217 16.63 -13.13 20.54
C GLY A 217 17.12 -12.02 19.60
N PRO A 218 16.49 -11.83 18.43
CA PRO A 218 16.83 -10.74 17.51
C PRO A 218 16.70 -9.35 18.13
N ALA A 219 15.71 -9.12 19.00
CA ALA A 219 15.55 -7.83 19.67
C ALA A 219 16.73 -7.48 20.58
N VAL A 220 17.19 -8.44 21.39
CA VAL A 220 18.34 -8.26 22.28
C VAL A 220 19.61 -8.07 21.47
N VAL A 221 19.84 -8.87 20.44
CA VAL A 221 21.01 -8.72 19.56
C VAL A 221 21.01 -7.35 18.89
N ALA A 222 19.89 -6.91 18.32
CA ALA A 222 19.77 -5.59 17.72
C ALA A 222 20.00 -4.47 18.75
N ALA A 223 19.43 -4.57 19.95
CA ALA A 223 19.63 -3.58 20.99
C ALA A 223 21.11 -3.48 21.43
N LEU A 224 21.77 -4.62 21.66
CA LEU A 224 23.19 -4.67 22.02
C LEU A 224 24.07 -4.12 20.90
N LEU A 225 23.79 -4.48 19.65
CA LEU A 225 24.50 -3.97 18.48
C LEU A 225 24.30 -2.45 18.33
N GLY A 226 23.07 -1.96 18.53
CA GLY A 226 22.76 -0.53 18.50
C GLY A 226 23.52 0.24 19.58
N VAL A 227 23.53 -0.26 20.84
CA VAL A 227 24.32 0.34 21.93
C VAL A 227 25.81 0.30 21.61
N ARG A 228 26.33 -0.80 21.08
CA ARG A 228 27.73 -0.92 20.69
C ARG A 228 28.07 0.12 19.63
N MET A 229 27.30 0.21 18.55
CA MET A 229 27.49 1.21 17.51
C MET A 229 27.48 2.64 18.06
N LEU A 230 26.54 2.98 18.95
CA LEU A 230 26.47 4.30 19.58
C LEU A 230 27.71 4.63 20.43
N ARG A 231 28.38 3.62 20.98
CA ARG A 231 29.61 3.78 21.78
C ARG A 231 30.89 3.75 20.95
N GLY A 232 30.80 3.59 19.62
CA GLY A 232 31.96 3.35 18.73
C GLY A 232 32.18 1.87 18.46
N TRP A 233 32.90 1.54 17.38
CA TRP A 233 33.40 0.20 17.07
C TRP A 233 34.80 -0.01 17.61
#